data_AF-A0A5N5SJX2-F1
#
_entry.id   AF-A0A5N5SJX2-F1
#
_cell.length_a   1.000
_cell.length_b   1.000
_cell.length_c   1.000
_cell.angle_alpha   90.00
_cell.angle_beta   90.00
_cell.angle_gamma   90.00
#
_symmetry.space_group_name_H-M   'P 1'
#
loop_
_entity.id
_entity.type
_entity.pdbx_description
1 polymer ?
#
loop_
_entity_poly.entity_id
_entity_poly.type
_entity_poly.pdbx_seq_one_letter_code
_entity_poly.pdbx_strand_id
1 'polypeptide(L)'
;MNSFVNDIFERIAAEASRLAHYNKRSTITSREIQTAVRLLLPGELAKHAVSEGTKAYWTDSRLKWDYKDYGGLKSAHFGDNELWKPDIHVYNKRRSTLLPYGVL
;
A
#
# COMPACT_ATOMS: atom_id res chain seq x y z
N MET A 1 -10.85 14.67 -16.42
CA MET A 1 -9.98 14.73 -15.21
C MET A 1 -9.44 13.36 -14.82
N ASN A 2 -10.26 12.30 -14.83
CA ASN A 2 -9.82 10.92 -14.53
C ASN A 2 -8.67 10.41 -15.42
N SER A 3 -8.62 10.81 -16.69
CA SER A 3 -7.54 10.42 -17.61
C SER A 3 -6.17 10.94 -17.19
N PHE A 4 -6.09 12.19 -16.71
CA PHE A 4 -4.85 12.78 -16.22
C PHE A 4 -4.32 12.08 -14.98
N VAL A 5 -5.21 11.78 -14.03
CA VAL A 5 -4.86 11.04 -12.81
C VAL A 5 -4.35 9.63 -13.13
N ASN A 6 -5.01 8.93 -14.07
CA ASN A 6 -4.59 7.61 -14.49
C ASN A 6 -3.22 7.63 -15.20
N ASP A 7 -2.97 8.58 -16.11
CA ASP A 7 -1.67 8.70 -16.80
C ASP A 7 -0.52 8.98 -15.81
N ILE A 8 -0.72 9.90 -14.87
CA ILE A 8 0.28 10.19 -13.83
C ILE A 8 0.50 8.98 -12.91
N PHE A 9 -0.57 8.28 -12.52
CA PHE A 9 -0.47 7.08 -11.70
C PHE A 9 0.33 5.98 -12.41
N GLU A 10 0.02 5.68 -13.67
CA GLU A 10 0.73 4.67 -14.46
C GLU A 10 2.22 5.02 -14.61
N ARG A 11 2.54 6.30 -14.84
CA ARG A 11 3.93 6.77 -14.92
C ARG A 11 4.67 6.58 -13.58
N ILE A 12 4.07 6.98 -12.46
CA ILE A 12 4.69 6.83 -11.14
C ILE A 12 4.88 5.35 -10.80
N ALA A 13 3.88 4.50 -11.07
CA ALA A 13 3.95 3.07 -10.79
C ALA A 13 5.03 2.38 -11.64
N ALA A 14 5.10 2.71 -12.93
CA ALA A 14 6.13 2.17 -13.83
C ALA A 14 7.54 2.57 -13.37
N GLU A 15 7.74 3.84 -13.01
CA GLU A 15 9.05 4.34 -12.59
C GLU A 15 9.47 3.80 -11.22
N ALA A 16 8.54 3.71 -10.27
CA ALA A 16 8.79 3.10 -8.96
C ALA A 16 9.12 1.60 -9.07
N SER A 17 8.46 0.88 -9.98
CA SER A 17 8.77 -0.52 -10.28
C SER A 17 10.19 -0.68 -10.82
N ARG A 18 10.59 0.16 -11.79
CA ARG A 18 11.98 0.17 -12.30
C ARG A 18 12.98 0.43 -11.18
N LEU A 19 12.72 1.42 -10.33
CA LEU A 19 13.59 1.73 -9.18
C LEU A 19 13.72 0.57 -8.18
N ALA A 20 12.63 -0.14 -7.91
CA ALA A 20 12.67 -1.34 -7.07
C ALA A 20 13.54 -2.44 -7.68
N HIS A 21 13.40 -2.68 -8.99
CA HIS A 21 14.24 -3.62 -9.73
C HIS A 21 15.72 -3.22 -9.74
N TYR A 22 16.03 -1.93 -9.95
CA TYR A 22 17.40 -1.42 -9.86
C TYR A 22 18.02 -1.65 -8.49
N ASN A 23 17.24 -1.47 -7.42
CA ASN A 23 17.65 -1.71 -6.04
C ASN A 23 17.64 -3.20 -5.65
N LYS A 24 17.36 -4.12 -6.59
CA LYS A 24 17.20 -5.57 -6.35
C LYS A 24 16.18 -5.90 -5.25
N ARG A 25 15.13 -5.09 -5.15
CA ARG A 25 14.03 -5.29 -4.21
C ARG A 25 12.80 -5.77 -4.97
N SER A 26 12.13 -6.79 -4.43
CA SER A 26 10.82 -7.24 -4.91
C SER A 26 9.66 -6.41 -4.35
N THR A 27 9.94 -5.53 -3.39
CA THR A 27 8.95 -4.70 -2.69
C THR A 27 9.16 -3.24 -3.05
N ILE A 28 8.12 -2.60 -3.59
CA ILE A 28 8.08 -1.15 -3.80
C ILE A 28 7.80 -0.47 -2.47
N THR A 29 8.72 0.35 -1.98
CA THR A 29 8.53 1.10 -0.73
C THR A 29 8.17 2.55 -1.02
N SER A 30 7.80 3.30 0.03
CA SER A 30 7.56 4.75 -0.07
C SER A 30 8.76 5.51 -0.65
N ARG A 31 9.99 4.97 -0.50
CA ARG A 31 11.21 5.56 -1.06
C ARG A 31 11.22 5.54 -2.58
N GLU A 32 10.86 4.41 -3.20
CA GLU A 32 10.78 4.29 -4.67
C GLU A 32 9.70 5.22 -5.22
N ILE A 33 8.55 5.31 -4.54
CA ILE A 33 7.47 6.23 -4.92
C ILE A 33 7.90 7.70 -4.79
N GLN A 34 8.53 8.10 -3.69
CA GLN A 34 9.03 9.47 -3.51
C GLN A 34 10.07 9.85 -4.55
N THR A 35 10.95 8.91 -4.91
CA THR A 35 11.96 9.12 -5.95
C THR A 35 11.31 9.25 -7.33
N ALA A 36 10.37 8.37 -7.67
CA ALA A 36 9.60 8.45 -8.92
C ALA A 36 8.85 9.77 -9.06
N VAL A 37 8.21 10.26 -7.99
CA VAL A 37 7.52 11.56 -7.96
C VAL A 37 8.49 12.72 -8.23
N ARG A 38 9.72 12.68 -7.66
CA ARG A 38 10.75 13.69 -7.91
C ARG A 38 11.32 13.67 -9.32
N LEU A 39 11.30 12.51 -9.99
CA LEU A 39 11.75 12.36 -11.38
C LEU A 39 10.67 12.82 -12.37
N LEU A 40 9.40 12.60 -12.06
CA LEU A 40 8.28 12.87 -12.96
C LEU A 40 7.70 14.28 -12.83
N LEU A 41 7.77 14.90 -11.65
CA LEU A 41 7.21 16.22 -11.40
C LEU A 41 8.30 17.32 -11.35
N PRO A 42 8.03 18.51 -11.89
CA PRO A 42 9.00 19.61 -11.86
C PRO A 42 9.13 20.25 -10.47
N GLY A 43 10.37 20.43 -10.02
CA GLY A 43 10.79 21.37 -8.96
C GLY A 43 9.87 21.45 -7.73
N GLU A 44 9.19 22.59 -7.57
CA GLU A 44 8.32 22.87 -6.42
C GLU A 44 7.11 21.94 -6.33
N LEU A 45 6.57 21.46 -7.46
CA LEU A 45 5.44 20.54 -7.45
C LEU A 45 5.82 19.20 -6.82
N ALA A 46 7.04 18.70 -7.12
CA ALA A 46 7.56 17.49 -6.52
C ALA A 46 7.73 17.63 -5.00
N LYS A 47 8.20 18.79 -4.52
CA LYS A 47 8.37 19.04 -3.07
C LYS A 47 7.04 19.00 -2.32
N HIS A 48 6.02 19.67 -2.85
CA HIS A 48 4.69 19.66 -2.25
C HIS A 48 4.05 18.27 -2.31
N ALA A 49 4.14 17.59 -3.45
CA ALA A 49 3.60 16.23 -3.61
C ALA A 49 4.23 15.22 -2.61
N VAL A 50 5.55 15.29 -2.41
CA VAL A 50 6.24 14.43 -1.42
C VAL A 50 5.85 14.79 0.01
N SER A 51 5.69 16.08 0.31
CA SER A 51 5.25 16.55 1.63
C SER A 51 3.84 16.03 1.96
N GLU A 52 2.90 16.21 1.04
CA GLU A 52 1.52 15.72 1.22
C GLU A 52 1.46 14.18 1.26
N GLY A 53 2.25 13.49 0.43
CA GLY A 53 2.35 12.02 0.49
C GLY A 53 2.90 11.50 1.81
N THR A 54 3.77 12.26 2.49
CA THR A 54 4.29 11.88 3.81
C THR A 54 3.25 12.11 4.91
N LYS A 55 2.44 13.17 4.80
CA LYS A 55 1.32 13.43 5.72
C LYS A 55 0.19 12.41 5.57
N ALA A 56 -0.03 11.92 4.35
CA ALA A 56 -1.03 10.91 4.03
C ALA A 56 -0.60 9.48 4.42
N TYR A 57 0.50 9.33 5.17
CA TYR A 57 0.88 8.03 5.73
C TYR A 57 -0.25 7.50 6.62
N TRP A 58 -0.64 6.26 6.37
CA TRP A 58 -1.74 5.62 7.10
C TRP A 58 -1.30 5.30 8.53
N THR A 59 -1.59 6.22 9.45
CA THR A 59 -1.51 5.98 10.89
C THR A 59 -2.91 5.74 11.44
N ASP A 60 -3.42 4.52 11.29
CA ASP A 60 -4.58 4.13 12.07
C ASP A 60 -4.16 3.95 13.52
N SER A 61 -4.66 4.82 14.40
CA SER A 61 -4.40 4.75 15.84
C SER A 61 -4.93 3.47 16.47
N ARG A 62 -5.90 2.79 15.83
CA ARG A 62 -6.43 1.49 16.29
C ARG A 62 -5.53 0.31 15.92
N LEU A 63 -4.61 0.47 14.96
CA LEU A 63 -3.58 -0.54 14.65
C LEU A 63 -2.21 -0.23 15.29
N LYS A 64 -2.14 0.77 16.17
CA LYS A 64 -0.96 1.01 17.00
C LYS A 64 -0.99 0.05 18.18
N TRP A 65 -0.19 -1.00 18.12
CA TRP A 65 0.06 -1.83 19.30
C TRP A 65 1.08 -1.13 20.20
N ASP A 66 0.63 -0.55 21.31
CA ASP A 66 1.50 -0.11 22.41
C ASP A 66 1.44 -1.15 23.53
N TYR A 67 2.56 -1.85 23.76
CA TYR A 67 2.67 -2.86 24.81
C TYR A 67 2.33 -2.32 26.22
N LYS A 68 2.45 -1.00 26.45
CA LYS A 68 2.11 -0.36 27.73
C LYS A 68 0.61 -0.37 27.99
N ASP A 69 -0.20 -0.26 26.95
CA ASP A 69 -1.66 -0.29 27.04
C ASP A 69 -2.17 -1.71 27.36
N TYR A 70 -1.32 -2.73 27.17
CA TYR A 70 -1.61 -4.15 27.42
C TYR A 70 -0.72 -4.74 28.53
N GLY A 71 -0.49 -3.98 29.61
CA GLY A 71 0.15 -4.49 30.83
C GLY A 71 1.66 -4.75 30.69
N GLY A 72 2.33 -4.15 29.72
CA GLY A 72 3.77 -4.29 29.53
C GLY A 72 4.21 -5.58 28.82
N LEU A 73 3.27 -6.28 28.17
CA LEU A 73 3.52 -7.58 27.56
C LEU A 73 4.48 -7.48 26.38
N LYS A 74 5.75 -7.89 26.56
CA LYS A 74 6.79 -7.84 25.51
C LYS A 74 6.79 -9.06 24.59
N SER A 75 6.30 -10.19 25.09
CA SER A 75 6.20 -11.44 24.36
C SER A 75 4.98 -12.20 24.82
N ALA A 76 4.19 -12.68 23.88
CA ALA A 76 3.08 -13.58 24.11
C ALA A 76 3.33 -14.85 23.30
N HIS A 77 3.19 -16.00 23.96
CA HIS A 77 3.25 -17.30 23.30
C HIS A 77 1.81 -17.74 23.07
N PHE A 78 1.43 -17.90 21.81
CA PHE A 78 0.11 -18.36 21.40
C PHE A 78 0.24 -19.75 20.80
N GLY A 79 -0.71 -20.64 21.11
CA GLY A 79 -0.81 -21.92 20.42
C GLY A 79 -1.23 -21.70 18.96
N ASP A 80 -0.83 -22.59 18.05
CA ASP A 80 -1.14 -22.48 16.60
C ASP A 80 -2.66 -22.38 16.29
N ASN A 81 -3.51 -22.79 17.24
CA ASN A 81 -4.97 -22.75 17.15
C ASN A 81 -5.59 -21.44 17.65
N GLU A 82 -4.81 -20.55 18.28
CA GLU A 82 -5.28 -19.30 18.91
C GLU A 82 -4.99 -18.08 18.03
N LEU A 83 -4.16 -18.24 17.00
CA LEU A 83 -3.85 -17.18 16.05
C LEU A 83 -4.97 -17.10 15.00
N TRP A 84 -5.76 -16.02 15.03
CA TRP A 84 -6.72 -15.74 13.97
C TRP A 84 -5.98 -15.54 12.64
N LYS A 85 -6.33 -16.35 11.63
CA LYS A 85 -5.77 -16.29 10.27
C LYS A 85 -6.80 -15.60 9.36
N PRO A 86 -6.60 -14.33 8.98
CA PRO A 86 -7.46 -13.69 8.00
C PRO A 86 -7.30 -14.33 6.62
N ASP A 87 -8.41 -14.76 6.03
CA ASP A 87 -8.48 -15.00 4.59
C ASP A 87 -8.63 -13.65 3.87
N ILE A 88 -7.53 -13.15 3.31
CA ILE A 88 -7.55 -11.91 2.50
C ILE A 88 -8.05 -12.28 1.10
N HIS A 89 -9.34 -12.04 0.85
CA HIS A 89 -9.89 -12.13 -0.49
C HIS A 89 -9.61 -10.84 -1.28
N VAL A 90 -8.88 -10.95 -2.39
CA VAL A 90 -8.74 -9.85 -3.36
C VAL A 90 -10.04 -9.73 -4.16
N TYR A 91 -10.91 -8.80 -3.77
CA TYR A 91 -12.13 -8.52 -4.51
C TYR A 91 -11.83 -7.65 -5.75
N ASN A 92 -11.46 -8.29 -6.86
CA ASN A 92 -11.26 -7.60 -8.13
C ASN A 92 -12.59 -7.42 -8.88
N LYS A 93 -13.27 -6.29 -8.69
CA LYS A 93 -14.52 -5.98 -9.40
C LYS A 93 -14.24 -5.41 -10.80
N ARG A 94 -13.76 -6.26 -11.73
CA ARG A 94 -13.70 -5.94 -13.17
C ARG A 94 -13.95 -7.15 -14.08
N ARG A 95 -15.21 -7.58 -14.18
CA ARG A 95 -15.95 -7.80 -15.45
C ARG A 95 -17.33 -8.36 -15.15
N SER A 96 -18.34 -7.56 -15.45
CA SER A 96 -19.67 -8.04 -15.86
C SER A 96 -19.47 -8.95 -17.08
N THR A 97 -19.86 -10.23 -16.98
CA THR A 97 -20.66 -10.99 -17.97
C THR A 97 -20.66 -12.49 -17.61
N LEU A 98 -21.85 -12.99 -17.19
CA LEU A 98 -22.39 -14.35 -17.36
C LEU A 98 -21.57 -15.52 -16.75
N LEU A 99 -22.08 -16.27 -15.76
CA LEU A 99 -23.11 -17.30 -15.92
C LEU A 99 -23.84 -17.64 -14.59
N PRO A 100 -25.06 -18.24 -14.66
CA PRO A 100 -25.88 -18.65 -13.51
C PRO A 100 -25.41 -20.01 -12.94
N TYR A 101 -26.18 -20.59 -12.00
CA TYR A 101 -25.98 -21.84 -11.23
C TYR A 101 -25.15 -21.65 -9.94
N GLY A 102 -25.57 -22.01 -8.73
CA GLY A 102 -26.71 -22.76 -8.25
C GLY A 102 -26.31 -23.43 -6.92
N VAL A 103 -27.12 -23.24 -5.87
CA VAL A 103 -27.40 -24.14 -4.73
C VAL A 103 -26.24 -24.90 -4.08
N LEU A 104 -25.80 -24.46 -2.89
CA LEU A 104 -26.10 -25.04 -1.56
C LEU A 104 -25.53 -24.10 -0.47
#